data_AF-A0A4W5LQX8-F1
#
_entry.id   AF-A0A4W5LQX8-F1
#
_cell.length_a   1.000
_cell.length_b   1.000
_cell.length_c   1.000
_cell.angle_alpha   90.00
_cell.angle_beta   90.00
_cell.angle_gamma   90.00
#
_symmetry.space_group_name_H-M   'P 1'
#
loop_
_entity.id
_entity.type
_entity.pdbx_description
1 polymer ?
#
loop_
_entity_poly.entity_id
_entity_poly.type
_entity_poly.pdbx_seq_one_letter_code
_entity_poly.pdbx_strand_id
1 'polypeptide(L)' 'MDPLIANNSGVSKRQITDLVDQSIQINTHCFVVTADNRYILVCGFWDKSFRVYSTETGNTAIVLI' A
#
# COMPACT_ATOMS: atom_id res chain seq x y z
N MET A 1 21.35 -17.76 13.07
CA MET A 1 20.11 -17.04 12.73
C MET A 1 19.31 -16.94 14.00
N ASP A 2 19.56 -15.87 14.74
CA ASP A 2 19.17 -15.67 16.12
C ASP A 2 17.71 -15.20 16.19
N PRO A 3 16.85 -15.78 17.04
CA PRO A 3 15.42 -15.45 17.09
C PRO A 3 15.13 -14.03 17.62
N LEU A 4 16.16 -13.24 17.96
CA LEU A 4 16.04 -11.85 18.40
C LEU A 4 16.00 -10.83 17.24
N ILE A 5 16.26 -11.23 15.99
CA ILE A 5 15.93 -10.41 14.81
C ILE A 5 14.42 -10.46 14.49
N ALA A 6 13.68 -11.40 15.09
CA ALA A 6 12.24 -11.55 14.88
C ALA A 6 11.39 -10.57 15.73
N ASN A 7 12.00 -9.71 16.54
CA ASN A 7 11.29 -8.71 17.34
C ASN A 7 11.57 -7.31 16.79
N ASN A 8 10.95 -6.99 15.65
CA ASN A 8 10.83 -5.61 15.17
C ASN A 8 9.79 -4.87 16.02
N SER A 9 10.17 -4.58 17.27
CA SER A 9 9.55 -3.56 18.09
C SER A 9 9.81 -2.18 17.47
N GLY A 10 8.85 -1.67 16.67
CA GLY A 10 8.75 -0.23 16.41
C GLY A 10 8.33 0.21 15.00
N VAL A 11 8.43 -0.64 13.98
CA VAL A 11 7.94 -0.29 12.62
C VAL A 11 7.27 -1.50 12.03
N SER A 12 5.98 -1.68 12.33
CA SER A 12 5.13 -2.56 11.52
C SER A 12 5.07 -1.94 10.12
N LYS A 13 6.03 -2.28 9.25
CA LYS A 13 5.99 -1.93 7.84
C LYS A 13 4.76 -2.64 7.25
N ARG A 14 3.63 -1.95 7.23
CA ARG A 14 2.41 -2.44 6.59
C ARG A 14 2.68 -2.48 5.08
N GLN A 15 2.61 -3.68 4.53
CA GLN A 15 2.77 -3.90 3.09
C GLN A 15 1.39 -3.89 2.44
N ILE A 16 1.27 -3.19 1.32
CA ILE A 16 0.11 -3.30 0.44
C ILE A 16 0.32 -4.59 -0.36
N THR A 17 -0.42 -5.65 -0.04
CA THR A 17 -0.30 -6.98 -0.65
C THR A 17 -1.31 -7.20 -1.77
N ASP A 18 -2.05 -6.17 -2.15
CA ASP A 18 -3.01 -6.26 -3.24
C ASP A 18 -2.32 -6.70 -4.53
N LEU A 19 -3.02 -7.53 -5.31
CA LEU A 19 -2.54 -8.01 -6.60
C LEU A 19 -2.44 -6.82 -7.56
N VAL A 20 -1.27 -6.19 -7.59
CA VAL A 20 -0.91 -5.19 -8.60
C VAL A 20 -0.74 -5.89 -9.94
N ASP A 21 -1.10 -5.23 -11.04
CA ASP A 21 -0.92 -5.80 -12.37
C ASP A 21 0.56 -6.13 -12.59
N GLN A 22 0.88 -7.40 -12.83
CA GLN A 22 2.25 -7.86 -13.01
C GLN A 22 2.89 -7.29 -14.30
N SER A 23 2.08 -6.80 -15.24
CA SER A 23 2.51 -6.05 -16.42
C SER A 23 2.89 -4.60 -16.10
N ILE A 24 2.52 -4.07 -14.95
CA ILE A 24 2.80 -2.69 -14.53
C ILE A 24 3.97 -2.72 -13.55
N GLN A 25 5.08 -2.08 -13.93
CA GLN A 25 6.19 -1.86 -13.00
C GLN A 25 5.76 -0.86 -11.93
N ILE A 26 5.77 -1.26 -10.66
CA ILE A 26 5.50 -0.37 -9.54
C ILE A 26 6.63 0.68 -9.48
N ASN A 27 6.26 1.94 -9.70
CA ASN A 27 7.14 3.09 -9.63
C ASN A 27 6.67 4.01 -8.49
N THR A 28 7.53 4.91 -8.02
CA THR A 28 7.17 5.98 -7.07
C THR A 28 6.04 6.88 -7.59
N HIS A 29 5.80 6.91 -8.90
CA HIS A 29 4.67 7.60 -9.51
C HIS A 29 3.32 6.85 -9.38
N CYS A 30 3.30 5.62 -8.86
CA CYS A 30 2.09 4.80 -8.74
C CYS A 30 1.34 5.01 -7.41
N PHE A 31 1.86 5.84 -6.52
CA PHE A 31 1.19 6.15 -5.26
C PHE A 31 1.42 7.60 -4.84
N VAL A 32 0.45 8.14 -4.11
CA VAL A 32 0.54 9.44 -3.45
C VAL A 32 0.00 9.34 -2.03
N VAL A 33 0.51 10.17 -1.13
CA VAL A 33 0.07 10.24 0.27
C VAL A 33 -0.63 11.57 0.47
N THR A 34 -1.77 11.56 1.18
CA THR A 34 -2.46 12.80 1.52
C THR A 34 -1.61 13.66 2.46
N ALA A 35 -1.76 14.98 2.40
CA ALA A 35 -0.94 15.91 3.19
C ALA A 35 -1.07 15.74 4.71
N ASP A 36 -2.19 15.15 5.16
CA ASP A 36 -2.45 14.81 6.56
C ASP A 36 -1.97 13.39 6.94
N ASN A 37 -1.31 12.68 6.02
CA ASN A 37 -0.78 11.32 6.16
C ASN A 37 -1.83 10.27 6.54
N ARG A 38 -3.12 10.55 6.34
CA ARG A 38 -4.22 9.63 6.70
C ARG A 38 -4.51 8.59 5.62
N TYR A 39 -4.22 8.90 4.36
CA TYR A 39 -4.53 8.02 3.25
C TYR A 39 -3.37 7.90 2.25
N ILE A 40 -3.26 6.71 1.65
CA ILE A 40 -2.40 6.42 0.51
C ILE A 40 -3.29 6.07 -0.66
N LEU A 41 -3.14 6.78 -1.77
CA LEU A 41 -3.83 6.47 -3.02
C LEU A 41 -2.85 5.70 -3.91
N VAL A 42 -3.27 4.56 -4.44
CA VAL A 42 -2.47 3.70 -5.31
C VAL A 42 -3.21 3.47 -6.63
N CYS A 43 -2.46 3.47 -7.72
CA CYS A 43 -2.94 3.16 -9.07
C CYS A 43 -2.03 2.11 -9.74
N GLY A 44 -2.48 1.55 -10.86
CA GLY A 44 -1.75 0.47 -11.57
C GLY A 44 -2.26 -0.93 -11.28
N PHE A 45 -3.54 -1.06 -10.94
CA PHE A 45 -4.21 -2.36 -10.79
C PHE A 45 -4.73 -2.85 -12.14
N TRP A 46 -4.77 -4.17 -12.30
CA TRP A 46 -5.20 -4.88 -13.51
C TRP A 46 -6.67 -4.59 -13.88
N ASP A 47 -7.48 -4.27 -12.88
CA ASP A 47 -8.89 -3.90 -12.98
C ASP A 47 -9.10 -2.42 -13.32
N LYS A 48 -8.03 -1.67 -13.62
CA LYS A 48 -8.03 -0.23 -13.90
C LYS A 48 -8.64 0.62 -12.77
N SER A 49 -8.68 0.07 -11.55
CA SER A 49 -9.17 0.77 -10.37
C SER A 49 -8.10 1.64 -9.72
N PHE A 50 -8.58 2.52 -8.83
CA PHE A 50 -7.76 3.19 -7.83
C PHE A 50 -8.09 2.60 -6.46
N ARG A 51 -7.08 2.47 -5.60
CA ARG A 51 -7.27 2.00 -4.21
C ARG A 51 -6.82 3.07 -3.24
N VAL A 52 -7.65 3.32 -2.23
CA VAL A 52 -7.38 4.26 -1.15
C VAL A 52 -7.19 3.46 0.14
N TYR A 53 -6.01 3.55 0.72
CA TYR A 53 -5.65 2.86 1.97
C TYR A 53 -5.66 3.84 3.13
N SER A 54 -6.35 3.50 4.20
CA SER A 54 -6.19 4.19 5.49
C SER A 54 -4.85 3.80 6.12
N THR A 55 -4.03 4.77 6.50
CA THR A 55 -2.74 4.51 7.17
C THR A 55 -2.90 4.02 8.60
N GLU A 56 -4.01 4.38 9.25
CA GLU A 56 -4.32 3.99 10.63
C GLU A 56 -4.83 2.54 10.72
N THR A 57 -5.83 2.21 9.91
CA THR A 57 -6.50 0.89 9.99
C THR A 57 -5.94 -0.11 8.99
N GLY A 58 -5.37 0.35 7.87
CA GLY A 58 -5.00 -0.49 6.72
C GLY A 58 -6.19 -0.89 5.86
N ASN A 59 -7.39 -0.38 6.15
CA ASN A 59 -8.57 -0.64 5.35
C ASN A 59 -8.43 0.00 3.97
N THR A 60 -8.95 -0.71 2.97
CA THR A 60 -8.88 -0.31 1.56
C THR A 60 -10.27 -0.01 1.03
N ALA A 61 -10.42 1.10 0.32
CA ALA A 61 -11.59 1.40 -0.50
C ALA A 61 -11.20 1.36 -1.99
N ILE A 62 -12.01 0.68 -2.79
CA ILE A 62 -11.81 0.55 -4.24
C ILE A 62 -12.66 1.61 -4.95
N VAL A 63 -12.04 2.36 -5.86
CA VAL A 63 -12.69 3.34 -6.73
C VAL A 63 -12.62 2.82 -8.16
N LEU A 64 -13.79 2.53 -8.74
CA LEU A 64 -13.94 2.10 -10.13
C LEU A 64 -14.11 3.33 -11.04
N ILE A 65 -13.50 3.29 -12.21
CA ILE A 65 -13.58 4.33 -13.26
C ILE A 65 -14.16 3.72 -14.53
#